data_AF-A0A966R4H0-F1
#
_entry.id   AF-A0A966R4H0-F1
#
_cell.length_a   1.000
_cell.length_b   1.000
_cell.length_c   1.000
_cell.angle_alpha   90.00
_cell.angle_beta   90.00
_cell.angle_gamma   90.00
#
_symmetry.space_group_name_H-M   'P 1'
#
loop_
_entity.id
_entity.type
_entity.pdbx_description
1 polymer ?
#
loop_
_entity_poly.entity_id
_entity_poly.type
_entity_poly.pdbx_seq_one_letter_code
_entity_poly.pdbx_strand_id
1 'polypeptide(L)'
;MNNAQAPAYPPQVLLDNFQRPVAPFPGMTKQEAVALAILPYFLDLAERKNTPAGGFVVNAIHDALDLAEHFCQASEKRIRDARTPELTAIHDA
;
A
#
# COMPACT_ATOMS: atom_id res chain seq x y z
N MET A 1 -38.79 -0.06 32.79
CA MET A 1 -38.62 -0.77 31.50
C MET A 1 -37.27 -0.36 30.94
N ASN A 2 -36.33 -1.31 30.90
CA ASN A 2 -34.91 -1.10 30.64
C ASN A 2 -34.64 -0.84 29.14
N ASN A 3 -34.19 0.37 28.80
CA ASN A 3 -33.64 0.71 27.48
C ASN A 3 -32.14 0.39 27.44
N ALA A 4 -31.75 -0.88 27.34
CA ALA A 4 -30.34 -1.28 27.45
C ALA A 4 -29.87 -2.31 26.41
N GLN A 5 -30.48 -2.39 25.22
CA GLN A 5 -30.00 -3.28 24.15
C GLN A 5 -30.22 -2.68 22.77
N ALA A 6 -29.36 -1.74 22.39
CA ALA A 6 -29.01 -1.54 20.99
C ALA A 6 -27.48 -1.49 20.96
N PRO A 7 -26.78 -2.47 20.34
CA PRO A 7 -25.35 -2.34 20.15
C PRO A 7 -25.14 -1.11 19.26
N ALA A 8 -24.49 -0.09 19.80
CA ALA A 8 -24.05 1.04 19.02
C ALA A 8 -23.14 0.50 17.92
N TYR A 9 -23.66 0.42 16.69
CA TYR A 9 -22.83 0.24 15.51
C TYR A 9 -21.66 1.22 15.63
N PRO A 10 -20.41 0.77 15.46
CA PRO A 10 -19.28 1.68 15.54
C PRO A 10 -19.56 2.81 14.53
N PRO A 11 -19.47 4.09 14.95
CA PRO A 11 -19.87 5.20 14.11
C PRO A 11 -19.19 5.05 12.75
N GLN A 12 -19.96 5.14 11.67
CA GLN A 12 -19.52 4.92 10.28
C GLN A 12 -18.19 5.63 9.95
N VAL A 13 -17.94 6.76 10.63
CA VAL A 13 -16.71 7.57 10.59
C VAL A 13 -15.45 6.77 10.98
N LEU A 14 -15.52 5.86 11.95
CA LEU A 14 -14.38 5.02 12.33
C LEU A 14 -14.09 3.97 11.26
N LEU A 15 -15.12 3.34 10.68
CA LEU A 15 -14.93 2.39 9.57
C LEU A 15 -14.33 3.08 8.35
N ASP A 16 -14.79 4.29 8.02
CA ASP A 16 -14.26 5.06 6.88
C ASP A 16 -12.80 5.50 7.06
N ASN A 17 -12.38 5.81 8.30
CA ASN A 17 -11.01 6.22 8.60
C ASN A 17 -10.02 5.05 8.66
N PHE A 18 -10.46 3.85 9.06
CA PHE A 18 -9.59 2.66 9.10
C PHE A 18 -9.57 1.87 7.78
N GLN A 19 -10.54 2.07 6.89
CA GLN A 19 -10.59 1.40 5.59
C GLN A 19 -9.86 2.13 4.46
N ARG A 20 -9.55 3.42 4.64
CA ARG A 20 -8.72 4.14 3.67
C ARG A 20 -7.26 3.94 4.07
N PRO A 21 -6.39 3.44 3.17
CA PRO A 21 -4.95 3.58 3.35
C PRO A 21 -4.68 5.08 3.34
N VAL A 22 -4.76 5.72 4.50
CA VAL A 22 -4.46 7.14 4.65
C VAL A 22 -2.98 7.21 4.39
N ALA A 23 -2.60 7.82 3.26
CA ALA A 23 -1.21 8.18 3.05
C ALA A 23 -0.74 8.96 4.30
N PRO A 24 0.51 8.78 4.75
CA PRO A 24 1.02 9.34 6.01
C PRO A 24 0.86 10.86 6.09
N PHE A 25 0.66 11.52 4.93
CA PHE A 25 0.34 12.94 4.82
C PHE A 25 -0.92 13.15 3.96
N PRO A 26 -1.83 14.06 4.34
CA PRO A 26 -2.96 14.45 3.52
C PRO A 26 -2.49 14.95 2.15
N GLY A 27 -3.12 14.47 1.06
CA GLY A 27 -2.77 14.85 -0.31
C GLY A 27 -1.68 14.00 -0.96
N MET A 28 -1.07 13.05 -0.23
CA MET A 28 -0.09 12.12 -0.77
C MET A 28 -0.75 10.90 -1.41
N THR A 29 -0.23 10.47 -2.55
CA THR A 29 -0.64 9.22 -3.21
C THR A 29 -0.08 8.00 -2.48
N LYS A 30 -0.67 6.82 -2.69
CA LYS A 30 -0.16 5.57 -2.10
C LYS A 30 1.27 5.26 -2.56
N GLN A 31 1.59 5.57 -3.81
CA GLN A 31 2.92 5.37 -4.37
C GLN A 31 3.94 6.26 -3.67
N GLU A 32 3.65 7.56 -3.52
CA GLU A 32 4.55 8.49 -2.81
C GLU A 32 4.76 8.09 -1.35
N ALA A 33 3.70 7.61 -0.69
CA ALA A 33 3.79 7.09 0.68
C ALA A 33 4.75 5.91 0.80
N VAL A 34 4.65 4.95 -0.13
CA VAL A 34 5.55 3.79 -0.18
C VAL A 34 6.96 4.22 -0.56
N ALA A 35 7.11 5.09 -1.56
CA ALA A 35 8.40 5.60 -2.02
C ALA A 35 9.15 6.29 -0.88
N LEU A 36 8.49 7.12 -0.09
CA LEU A 36 9.10 7.76 1.09
C LEU A 36 9.51 6.75 2.17
N ALA A 37 8.73 5.68 2.36
CA ALA A 37 9.07 4.64 3.33
C ALA A 37 10.34 3.87 2.95
N ILE A 38 10.62 3.69 1.65
CA ILE A 38 11.79 2.95 1.14
C ILE A 38 12.96 3.84 0.71
N LEU A 39 12.73 5.15 0.54
CA LEU A 39 13.76 6.10 0.10
C LEU A 39 15.06 6.07 0.93
N PRO A 40 15.04 5.95 2.27
CA PRO A 40 16.27 5.88 3.06
C PRO A 40 17.20 4.75 2.65
N TYR A 41 16.66 3.59 2.26
CA TYR A 41 17.44 2.46 1.77
C TYR A 41 18.18 2.79 0.47
N PHE A 42 17.49 3.45 -0.47
CA PHE A 42 18.10 3.81 -1.74
C PHE A 42 19.11 4.95 -1.63
N LEU A 43 18.92 5.87 -0.67
CA LEU A 43 19.91 6.90 -0.35
C LEU A 43 21.21 6.26 0.18
N ASP A 44 21.12 5.35 1.16
CA ASP A 44 22.27 4.61 1.68
C ASP A 44 22.93 3.74 0.60
N LEU A 45 22.13 3.12 -0.27
CA LEU A 45 22.64 2.32 -1.38
C LEU A 45 23.40 3.18 -2.40
N ALA A 46 22.87 4.34 -2.75
CA ALA A 46 23.51 5.28 -3.65
C ALA A 46 24.83 5.78 -3.07
N GLU A 47 24.87 6.14 -1.79
CA GLU A 47 26.09 6.57 -1.11
C GLU A 47 27.19 5.49 -1.16
N ARG A 48 26.82 4.22 -0.96
CA ARG A 48 27.79 3.10 -0.94
C ARG A 48 28.22 2.60 -2.31
N LYS A 49 27.34 2.66 -3.31
CA LYS A 49 27.53 1.99 -4.60
C LYS A 49 27.89 2.93 -5.73
N ASN A 50 27.49 4.21 -5.66
CA ASN A 50 27.82 5.18 -6.68
C ASN A 50 29.29 5.57 -6.53
N THR A 51 30.17 4.79 -7.14
CA THR A 51 31.59 5.09 -7.20
C THR A 51 31.91 5.86 -8.48
N PRO A 52 32.87 6.80 -8.46
CA PRO A 52 33.26 7.57 -9.64
C PRO A 52 33.83 6.71 -10.78
N ALA A 53 34.22 5.47 -10.49
CA ALA A 53 34.91 4.58 -11.42
C ALA A 53 34.00 3.94 -12.49
N GLY A 54 32.69 4.22 -12.47
CA GLY A 54 31.78 3.85 -13.54
C GLY A 54 31.43 2.36 -13.52
N GLY A 55 30.17 2.05 -13.22
CA GLY A 55 29.65 0.70 -13.40
C GLY A 55 28.20 0.59 -12.99
N PHE A 56 27.86 1.06 -11.79
CA PHE A 56 26.50 1.03 -11.28
C PHE A 56 26.15 2.39 -10.68
N VAL A 57 25.05 2.98 -11.16
CA VAL A 57 24.53 4.25 -10.65
C VAL A 57 23.12 3.99 -10.14
N VAL A 58 22.96 4.14 -8.84
CA VAL A 58 21.68 4.12 -8.14
C VAL A 58 21.15 5.54 -8.14
N ASN A 59 19.97 5.74 -8.74
CA ASN A 59 19.26 7.01 -8.68
C ASN A 59 18.19 6.90 -7.61
N ALA A 60 18.55 7.28 -6.38
CA ALA A 60 17.79 6.90 -5.21
C ALA A 60 16.30 7.28 -5.25
N ILE A 61 15.97 8.44 -5.81
CA ILE A 61 14.58 8.91 -5.91
C ILE A 61 13.83 8.12 -6.98
N HIS A 62 14.44 7.95 -8.16
CA HIS A 62 13.86 7.20 -9.27
C HIS A 62 13.62 5.74 -8.89
N ASP A 63 14.64 5.08 -8.35
CA ASP A 63 14.59 3.66 -7.99
C ASP A 63 13.58 3.39 -6.87
N ALA A 64 13.42 4.33 -5.93
CA ALA A 64 12.38 4.26 -4.91
C ALA A 64 10.97 4.42 -5.51
N LEU A 65 10.77 5.34 -6.45
CA LEU A 65 9.47 5.53 -7.11
C LEU A 65 9.07 4.32 -7.95
N ASP A 66 10.02 3.74 -8.70
CA ASP A 66 9.80 2.54 -9.53
C ASP A 66 9.46 1.33 -8.67
N LEU A 67 10.18 1.12 -7.56
CA LEU A 67 9.88 0.03 -6.64
C LEU A 67 8.52 0.23 -5.97
N ALA A 68 8.18 1.46 -5.60
CA ALA A 68 6.89 1.78 -5.01
C ALA A 68 5.73 1.50 -5.99
N GLU A 69 5.90 1.82 -7.27
CA GLU A 69 4.92 1.51 -8.31
C GLU A 69 4.67 0.00 -8.41
N HIS A 70 5.73 -0.79 -8.56
CA HIS A 70 5.63 -2.24 -8.65
C HIS A 70 4.97 -2.85 -7.40
N PHE A 71 5.32 -2.35 -6.22
CA PHE A 71 4.73 -2.80 -4.96
C PHE A 71 3.23 -2.49 -4.90
N CYS A 72 2.82 -1.28 -5.30
CA CYS A 72 1.42 -0.88 -5.35
C CYS A 72 0.62 -1.75 -6.32
N GLN A 73 1.13 -1.96 -7.55
CA GLN A 73 0.48 -2.80 -8.56
C GLN A 73 0.33 -4.26 -8.08
N ALA A 74 1.37 -4.83 -7.48
CA ALA A 74 1.35 -6.18 -6.94
C ALA A 74 0.35 -6.33 -5.78
N SER A 75 0.30 -5.32 -4.90
CA SER A 75 -0.63 -5.30 -3.76
C SER A 75 -2.08 -5.20 -4.22
N GLU A 76 -2.37 -4.34 -5.20
CA GLU A 76 -3.71 -4.22 -5.77
C GLU A 76 -4.15 -5.49 -6.48
N LYS A 77 -3.25 -6.16 -7.22
CA LYS A 77 -3.53 -7.46 -7.82
C LYS A 77 -3.91 -8.48 -6.75
N ARG A 78 -3.13 -8.61 -5.68
CA ARG A 78 -3.44 -9.53 -4.56
C ARG A 78 -4.78 -9.23 -3.90
N ILE A 79 -5.11 -7.95 -3.72
CA ILE A 79 -6.40 -7.54 -3.15
C ILE A 79 -7.55 -7.93 -4.08
N ARG A 80 -7.40 -7.76 -5.40
CA ARG A 80 -8.41 -8.19 -6.38
C ARG A 80 -8.59 -9.70 -6.36
N ASP A 81 -7.50 -10.45 -6.39
CA ASP A 81 -7.51 -11.92 -6.38
C ASP A 81 -8.18 -12.45 -5.10
N ALA A 82 -7.86 -11.88 -3.94
CA ALA A 82 -8.49 -12.24 -2.66
C ALA A 82 -9.98 -11.85 -2.54
N ARG A 83 -10.43 -10.85 -3.31
CA ARG A 83 -11.83 -10.39 -3.33
C ARG A 83 -12.68 -11.05 -4.40
N THR A 84 -12.09 -11.83 -5.29
CA THR A 84 -12.86 -12.60 -6.28
C THR A 84 -13.41 -13.81 -5.54
N PRO A 85 -14.72 -13.88 -5.23
CA PRO A 85 -15.27 -15.09 -4.65
C PRO A 85 -15.02 -16.22 -5.64
N GLU A 86 -14.55 -17.37 -5.16
CA GLU A 86 -14.65 -18.61 -5.93
C GLU A 86 -16.14 -18.81 -6.24
N LEU A 87 -16.56 -18.44 -7.45
CA LEU A 87 -17.82 -18.86 -8.02
C LEU A 87 -17.71 -20.38 -8.16
N THR A 88 -17.95 -21.09 -7.06
CA THR A 88 -18.26 -22.50 -7.08
C THR A 88 -19.51 -22.60 -7.92
N ALA A 89 -19.33 -23.06 -9.17
CA ALA A 89 -20.42 -23.34 -10.07
C ALA A 89 -21.35 -24.29 -9.32
N ILE A 90 -22.51 -23.79 -8.91
CA ILE A 90 -23.59 -24.62 -8.38
C ILE A 90 -23.89 -25.62 -9.49
N HIS A 91 -23.41 -26.85 -9.32
CA HIS A 91 -23.75 -27.94 -10.22
C HIS A 91 -25.21 -28.28 -9.94
N ASP A 92 -26.11 -27.79 -10.79
CA ASP A 92 -27.44 -28.35 -10.93
C ASP A 92 -27.31 -29.67 -11.72
N ALA A 93 -27.27 -30.80 -11.02
CA ALA A 93 -27.68 -32.13 -11.51
C ALA A 93 -27.78 -33.13 -10.35
#